data_AF-A0A2E1ASE9-F1
#
_entry.id   AF-A0A2E1ASE9-F1
#
_cell.length_a   1.000
_cell.length_b   1.000
_cell.length_c   1.000
_cell.angle_alpha   90.00
_cell.angle_beta   90.00
_cell.angle_gamma   90.00
#
_symmetry.space_group_name_H-M   'P 1'
#
loop_
_entity.id
_entity.type
_entity.pdbx_description
1 polymer ?
#
loop_
_entity_poly.entity_id
_entity_poly.type
_entity_poly.pdbx_seq_one_letter_code
_entity_poly.pdbx_strand_id
1 'polypeptide(L)'
;MKKVILLGALLFAIGISAQSSCSDLMATVKSEGYGSTYYSYDSDAISKVTFYEVSDDNYNKYYFAIVQFTGSFKEYIYQVGPRTKSNYSYNYRTSAGKAFWKYVQPYNKNLNCAPNL
;
A
#
# COMPACT_ATOMS: atom_id res chain seq x y z
N MET A 1 -0.79 50.30 -19.55
CA MET A 1 0.32 49.33 -19.59
C MET A 1 0.83 49.08 -18.18
N LYS A 2 0.90 47.80 -17.78
CA LYS A 2 1.44 47.25 -16.50
C LYS A 2 0.64 47.73 -15.26
N LYS A 3 0.12 46.88 -14.38
CA LYS A 3 0.77 45.78 -13.64
C LYS A 3 -0.30 44.73 -13.28
N VAL A 4 -0.12 43.44 -13.61
CA VAL A 4 0.35 42.36 -12.70
C VAL A 4 -0.30 42.52 -11.31
N ILE A 5 -1.18 41.66 -10.81
CA ILE A 5 -0.94 40.28 -10.34
C ILE A 5 -2.31 39.62 -10.14
N LEU A 6 -2.65 38.57 -10.89
CA LEU A 6 -3.77 37.66 -10.59
C LEU A 6 -3.47 36.25 -11.12
N LEU A 7 -2.20 35.83 -11.00
CA LEU A 7 -1.75 34.45 -11.24
C LEU A 7 -1.03 33.97 -9.97
N GLY A 8 -1.79 33.67 -8.93
CA GLY A 8 -1.23 33.23 -7.64
C GLY A 8 -2.12 32.29 -6.84
N ALA A 9 -3.14 31.68 -7.46
CA ALA A 9 -4.08 30.81 -6.74
C ALA A 9 -4.39 29.48 -7.45
N LEU A 10 -3.68 29.14 -8.54
CA LEU A 10 -3.95 27.92 -9.33
C LEU A 10 -2.82 26.88 -9.32
N LEU A 11 -1.92 26.92 -8.31
CA LEU A 11 -0.87 25.90 -8.14
C LEU A 11 -1.12 24.94 -6.96
N PHE A 12 -2.26 25.05 -6.27
CA PHE A 12 -2.58 24.18 -5.12
C PHE A 12 -3.45 22.95 -5.45
N ALA A 13 -3.80 22.72 -6.73
CA ALA A 13 -4.71 21.63 -7.12
C ALA A 13 -4.03 20.29 -7.45
N ILE A 14 -2.69 20.20 -7.44
CA ILE A 14 -1.98 19.00 -7.92
C ILE A 14 -1.83 17.90 -6.85
N GLY A 15 -2.34 18.10 -5.64
CA GLY A 15 -2.10 17.20 -4.50
C GLY A 15 -3.21 16.21 -4.14
N ILE A 16 -4.39 16.26 -4.79
CA ILE A 16 -5.60 15.57 -4.28
C ILE A 16 -5.93 14.28 -5.07
N SER A 17 -5.36 14.07 -6.26
CA SER A 17 -5.74 12.95 -7.15
C SER A 17 -5.14 11.59 -6.77
N ALA A 18 -4.01 11.55 -6.07
CA ALA A 18 -3.35 10.28 -5.73
C ALA A 18 -4.04 9.54 -4.57
N GLN A 19 -4.58 10.27 -3.60
CA GLN A 19 -5.18 9.66 -2.41
C GLN A 19 -6.52 8.98 -2.74
N SER A 20 -7.35 9.58 -3.60
CA SER A 20 -8.58 8.94 -4.09
C SER A 20 -8.26 7.70 -4.92
N SER A 21 -7.24 7.75 -5.80
CA SER A 21 -6.87 6.57 -6.58
C SER A 21 -6.36 5.40 -5.74
N CYS A 22 -5.69 5.66 -4.62
CA CYS A 22 -5.19 4.62 -3.74
C CYS A 22 -6.31 3.93 -2.94
N SER A 23 -7.30 4.69 -2.47
CA SER A 23 -8.47 4.11 -1.80
C SER A 23 -9.31 3.29 -2.77
N ASP A 24 -9.51 3.78 -3.99
CA ASP A 24 -10.30 3.09 -5.01
C ASP A 24 -9.60 1.80 -5.44
N LEU A 25 -8.29 1.85 -5.70
CA LEU A 25 -7.49 0.66 -5.99
C LEU A 25 -7.55 -0.37 -4.86
N MET A 26 -7.43 0.09 -3.61
CA MET A 26 -7.54 -0.78 -2.44
C MET A 26 -8.93 -1.42 -2.35
N ALA A 27 -10.00 -0.69 -2.67
CA ALA A 27 -11.36 -1.22 -2.71
C ALA A 27 -11.51 -2.29 -3.80
N THR A 28 -11.02 -2.03 -5.01
CA THR A 28 -11.03 -3.00 -6.13
C THR A 28 -10.27 -4.27 -5.75
N VAL A 29 -9.05 -4.16 -5.24
CA VAL A 29 -8.23 -5.31 -4.83
C VAL A 29 -8.92 -6.15 -3.74
N LYS A 30 -9.60 -5.49 -2.78
CA LYS A 30 -10.36 -6.19 -1.74
C LYS A 30 -11.60 -6.91 -2.27
N SER A 31 -12.24 -6.35 -3.31
CA SER A 31 -13.46 -6.89 -3.90
C SER A 31 -13.18 -8.07 -4.84
N GLU A 32 -12.13 -7.99 -5.64
CA GLU A 32 -11.83 -8.96 -6.70
C GLU A 32 -10.79 -10.00 -6.28
N GLY A 33 -9.93 -9.67 -5.33
CA GLY A 33 -8.78 -10.49 -4.96
C GLY A 33 -9.09 -11.55 -3.88
N TYR A 34 -8.39 -12.68 -3.95
CA TYR A 34 -8.37 -13.65 -2.86
C TYR A 34 -7.33 -13.27 -1.79
N GLY A 35 -7.79 -12.96 -0.58
CA GLY A 35 -6.99 -12.44 0.51
C GLY A 35 -6.44 -13.49 1.47
N SER A 36 -5.21 -13.30 1.96
CA SER A 36 -4.62 -14.03 3.10
C SER A 36 -4.11 -13.04 4.14
N THR A 37 -4.71 -13.04 5.34
CA THR A 37 -4.42 -12.07 6.40
C THR A 37 -3.48 -12.65 7.46
N TYR A 38 -2.52 -11.83 7.90
CA TYR A 38 -1.58 -12.12 8.97
C TYR A 38 -1.66 -11.01 10.02
N TYR A 39 -2.20 -11.35 11.19
CA TYR A 39 -2.29 -10.44 12.34
C TYR A 39 -1.02 -10.52 13.19
N SER A 40 -0.62 -9.38 13.76
CA SER A 40 0.57 -9.23 14.61
C SER A 40 0.23 -8.35 15.81
N TYR A 41 -0.52 -8.90 16.76
CA TYR A 41 -1.07 -8.15 17.90
C TYR A 41 0.01 -7.56 18.82
N ASP A 42 1.16 -8.24 18.94
CA ASP A 42 2.25 -7.82 19.83
C ASP A 42 3.32 -6.97 19.12
N SER A 43 3.06 -6.51 17.90
CA SER A 43 4.04 -5.76 17.10
C SER A 43 3.78 -4.26 17.16
N ASP A 44 4.79 -3.50 17.58
CA ASP A 44 4.74 -2.03 17.65
C ASP A 44 4.72 -1.33 16.29
N ALA A 45 5.12 -2.02 15.22
CA ALA A 45 5.23 -1.43 13.88
C ALA A 45 4.01 -1.75 13.01
N ILE A 46 3.66 -3.03 12.92
CA ILE A 46 2.68 -3.56 11.98
C ILE A 46 1.65 -4.38 12.76
N SER A 47 0.37 -4.05 12.64
CA SER A 47 -0.71 -4.76 13.32
C SER A 47 -1.34 -5.84 12.44
N LYS A 48 -1.35 -5.63 11.12
CA LYS A 48 -1.96 -6.54 10.15
C LYS A 48 -1.35 -6.37 8.77
N VAL A 49 -1.17 -7.48 8.05
CA VAL A 49 -0.92 -7.47 6.60
C VAL A 49 -1.86 -8.45 5.93
N THR A 50 -2.58 -8.00 4.89
CA THR A 50 -3.36 -8.89 4.02
C THR A 50 -2.77 -8.91 2.63
N PHE A 51 -2.46 -10.10 2.11
CA PHE A 51 -1.97 -10.30 0.76
C PHE A 51 -3.11 -10.70 -0.16
N TYR A 52 -3.22 -10.07 -1.33
CA TYR A 52 -4.22 -10.35 -2.34
C TYR A 52 -3.56 -10.79 -3.64
N GLU A 53 -4.19 -11.73 -4.34
CA GLU A 53 -3.90 -12.08 -5.73
C GLU A 53 -5.12 -11.70 -6.58
N VAL A 54 -4.90 -10.92 -7.63
CA VAL A 54 -5.91 -10.50 -8.61
C VAL A 54 -5.46 -11.02 -9.97
N SER A 55 -6.38 -11.61 -10.74
CA SER A 55 -6.12 -12.06 -12.11
C SER A 55 -6.95 -11.23 -13.08
N ASP A 56 -6.36 -10.82 -14.20
CA ASP A 56 -7.11 -10.21 -15.31
C ASP A 56 -7.69 -11.30 -16.25
N ASP A 57 -8.48 -10.87 -17.23
CA ASP A 57 -9.11 -11.75 -18.22
C ASP A 57 -8.09 -12.52 -19.08
N ASN A 58 -6.84 -12.06 -19.13
CA ASN A 58 -5.73 -12.72 -19.83
C ASN A 58 -4.92 -13.66 -18.91
N TYR A 59 -5.42 -13.94 -17.70
CA TYR A 59 -4.76 -14.77 -16.68
C TYR A 59 -3.44 -14.20 -16.15
N ASN A 60 -3.16 -12.91 -16.34
CA ASN A 60 -2.01 -12.28 -15.69
C ASN A 60 -2.30 -12.11 -14.21
N LYS A 61 -1.33 -12.43 -13.37
CA LYS A 61 -1.45 -12.38 -11.91
C LYS A 61 -0.76 -11.15 -11.34
N TYR A 62 -1.50 -10.39 -10.56
CA TYR A 62 -1.02 -9.22 -9.83
C TYR A 62 -1.13 -9.47 -8.33
N TYR A 63 -0.08 -9.08 -7.59
CA TYR A 63 0.03 -9.37 -6.17
C TYR A 63 0.07 -8.06 -5.38
N PHE A 64 -0.75 -7.98 -4.35
CA PHE A 64 -0.86 -6.80 -3.51
C PHE A 64 -0.67 -7.15 -2.04
N ALA A 65 -0.13 -6.21 -1.28
CA ALA A 65 -0.12 -6.25 0.17
C ALA A 65 -0.83 -5.00 0.69
N ILE A 66 -1.81 -5.18 1.57
CA ILE A 66 -2.45 -4.10 2.32
C ILE A 66 -1.94 -4.19 3.75
N VAL A 67 -1.21 -3.16 4.17
CA VAL A 67 -0.47 -3.11 5.44
C VAL A 67 -1.15 -2.12 6.37
N GLN A 68 -1.45 -2.56 7.58
CA GLN A 68 -1.95 -1.73 8.67
C GLN A 68 -0.82 -1.48 9.69
N PHE A 69 -0.52 -0.21 9.95
CA PHE A 69 0.49 0.18 10.94
C PHE A 69 -0.13 0.28 12.34
N THR A 70 0.57 -0.18 13.36
CA THR A 70 0.07 -0.22 14.74
C THR A 70 -0.21 1.18 15.29
N GLY A 71 0.67 2.16 15.02
CA GLY A 71 0.53 3.50 15.58
C GLY A 71 -0.63 4.35 15.01
N SER A 72 -1.08 4.06 13.79
CA SER A 72 -2.11 4.87 13.11
C SER A 72 -3.38 4.10 12.77
N PHE A 73 -3.32 2.77 12.76
CA PHE A 73 -4.33 1.86 12.23
C PHE A 73 -4.75 2.15 10.79
N LYS A 74 -3.99 2.98 10.06
CA LYS A 74 -4.22 3.28 8.65
C LYS A 74 -3.69 2.15 7.79
N GLU A 75 -4.45 1.83 6.75
CA GLU A 75 -4.10 0.84 5.75
C GLU A 75 -3.46 1.50 4.52
N TYR A 76 -2.43 0.85 3.99
CA TYR A 76 -1.72 1.28 2.80
C TYR A 76 -1.51 0.11 1.86
N ILE A 77 -1.66 0.34 0.56
CA ILE A 77 -1.55 -0.67 -0.48
C ILE A 77 -0.18 -0.63 -1.17
N TYR A 78 0.38 -1.80 -1.40
CA TYR A 78 1.64 -2.05 -2.10
C TYR A 78 1.39 -3.06 -3.22
N GLN A 79 1.89 -2.80 -4.43
CA GLN A 79 2.00 -3.81 -5.47
C GLN A 79 3.34 -4.52 -5.31
N VAL A 80 3.30 -5.81 -4.97
CA VAL A 80 4.46 -6.59 -4.54
C VAL A 80 4.77 -7.72 -5.52
N GLY A 81 5.91 -8.37 -5.36
CA GLY A 81 6.27 -9.55 -6.15
C GLY A 81 5.57 -10.83 -5.69
N PRO A 82 5.50 -11.88 -6.54
CA PRO A 82 4.79 -13.14 -6.27
C PRO A 82 5.29 -13.90 -5.04
N ARG A 83 6.56 -13.74 -4.67
CA ARG A 83 7.18 -14.43 -3.51
C ARG A 83 7.06 -13.65 -2.20
N THR A 84 6.46 -12.46 -2.23
CA THR A 84 6.44 -11.58 -1.06
C THR A 84 5.59 -12.15 0.06
N LYS A 85 4.41 -12.71 -0.26
CA LYS A 85 3.53 -13.36 0.70
C LYS A 85 4.26 -14.48 1.45
N SER A 86 4.89 -15.42 0.74
CA SER A 86 5.57 -16.56 1.36
C SER A 86 6.77 -16.12 2.21
N ASN A 87 7.57 -15.18 1.72
CA ASN A 87 8.68 -14.62 2.47
C ASN A 87 8.21 -13.91 3.74
N TYR A 88 7.15 -13.10 3.66
CA TYR A 88 6.58 -12.44 4.82
C TYR A 88 6.00 -13.46 5.81
N SER A 89 5.18 -14.41 5.34
CA SER A 89 4.49 -15.39 6.19
C SER A 89 5.45 -16.30 6.96
N TYR A 90 6.65 -16.55 6.41
CA TYR A 90 7.67 -17.32 7.10
C TYR A 90 8.34 -16.54 8.24
N ASN A 91 8.45 -15.21 8.11
CA ASN A 91 9.27 -14.38 9.00
C ASN A 91 8.45 -13.51 9.98
N TYR A 92 7.16 -13.26 9.71
CA TYR A 92 6.38 -12.28 10.46
C TYR A 92 6.18 -12.65 11.94
N ARG A 93 6.13 -13.94 12.27
CA ARG A 93 6.01 -14.41 13.67
C ARG A 93 7.24 -14.07 14.51
N THR A 94 8.42 -13.96 13.90
CA THR A 94 9.64 -13.51 14.60
C THR A 94 9.63 -12.01 14.79
N SER A 95 9.23 -11.25 13.76
CA SER A 95 8.98 -9.81 13.86
C SER A 95 8.27 -9.32 12.61
N ALA A 96 7.03 -8.86 12.78
CA ALA A 96 6.22 -8.33 11.69
C ALA A 96 6.84 -7.07 11.08
N GLY A 97 7.43 -6.20 11.90
CA GLY A 97 8.17 -5.02 11.46
C GLY A 97 9.39 -5.38 10.60
N LYS A 98 10.25 -6.31 11.04
CA LYS A 98 11.41 -6.75 10.25
C LYS A 98 10.99 -7.43 8.95
N ALA A 99 9.94 -8.25 8.98
CA ALA A 99 9.40 -8.89 7.78
C ALA A 99 8.84 -7.86 6.78
N PHE A 100 8.13 -6.83 7.27
CA PHE A 100 7.63 -5.74 6.45
C PHE A 100 8.76 -4.95 5.80
N TRP A 101 9.75 -4.47 6.57
CA TRP A 101 10.92 -3.75 6.08
C TRP A 101 11.74 -4.53 5.05
N LYS A 102 11.85 -5.85 5.22
CA LYS A 102 12.65 -6.67 4.31
C LYS A 102 11.91 -7.02 3.01
N TYR A 103 10.62 -7.33 3.09
CA TYR A 103 9.93 -7.97 1.97
C TYR A 103 8.84 -7.11 1.33
N VAL A 104 8.23 -6.15 2.05
CA VAL A 104 7.12 -5.34 1.52
C VAL A 104 7.56 -3.90 1.25
N GLN A 105 8.31 -3.28 2.17
CA GLN A 105 8.80 -1.90 2.04
C GLN A 105 9.52 -1.59 0.72
N PRO A 106 10.35 -2.48 0.15
CA PRO A 106 11.07 -2.17 -1.07
C PRO A 106 10.17 -1.82 -2.26
N TYR A 107 8.87 -2.12 -2.17
CA TYR A 107 7.87 -1.81 -3.19
C TYR A 107 7.13 -0.48 -2.95
N ASN A 108 7.57 0.36 -2.01
CA ASN A 108 6.86 1.59 -1.60
C ASN A 108 6.56 2.57 -2.75
N LYS A 109 7.41 2.61 -3.78
CA LYS A 109 7.29 3.52 -4.94
C LYS A 109 6.47 2.96 -6.09
N ASN A 110 6.11 1.67 -6.07
CA ASN A 110 5.41 1.05 -7.21
C ASN A 110 4.05 1.71 -7.49
N LEU A 111 3.31 2.05 -6.44
CA LEU A 111 1.99 2.66 -6.54
C LEU A 111 1.95 4.12 -6.08
N ASN A 112 3.00 4.61 -5.42
CA ASN A 112 3.00 5.88 -4.67
C ASN A 112 1.85 6.00 -3.63
N CYS A 113 1.31 4.86 -3.19
CA CYS A 113 0.25 4.77 -2.18
C CYS A 113 0.79 4.48 -0.77
N ALA A 114 2.09 4.25 -0.62
CA ALA A 114 2.73 3.98 0.65
C ALA A 114 3.03 5.29 1.41
N PRO A 115 3.03 5.28 2.76
CA PRO A 115 3.48 6.43 3.52
C PRO A 115 4.99 6.65 3.30
N ASN A 116 5.41 7.91 3.38
CA ASN A 116 6.84 8.23 3.40
C ASN A 116 7.36 7.96 4.81
N LEU A 117 8.17 6.91 4.95
CA LEU A 117 8.64 6.34 6.20
C LEU A 117 10.17 6.37 6.28
#